data_AF-A0A7K3XN14-F1
#
_entry.id   AF-A0A7K3XN14-F1
#
_cell.length_a   1.000
_cell.length_b   1.000
_cell.length_c   1.000
_cell.angle_alpha   90.00
_cell.angle_beta   90.00
_cell.angle_gamma   90.00
#
_symmetry.space_group_name_H-M   'P 1'
#
loop_
_entity.id
_entity.type
_entity.pdbx_description
1 polymer ?
#
loop_
_entity_poly.entity_id
_entity_poly.type
_entity_poly.pdbx_seq_one_letter_code
_entity_poly.pdbx_strand_id
1 'polypeptide(L)' 'MNTLTKFISFASVIPFGILPQQGFGQKPNVVFIYADDIGYGDLSCNGAKTIKTPNVDLLAS' A
#
# COMPACT_ATOMS: atom_id res chain seq x y z
N MET A 1 -36.04 -45.51 -8.74
CA MET A 1 -36.22 -44.09 -9.10
C MET A 1 -36.55 -43.35 -7.82
N ASN A 2 -35.69 -42.60 -7.12
CA ASN A 2 -34.62 -41.69 -7.55
C ASN A 2 -33.55 -41.53 -6.44
N THR A 3 -32.69 -42.54 -6.25
CA THR A 3 -31.55 -42.44 -5.30
C THR A 3 -30.36 -41.69 -5.90
N LEU A 4 -30.43 -41.33 -7.20
CA LEU A 4 -29.32 -40.73 -7.96
C LEU A 4 -29.30 -39.20 -7.95
N THR A 5 -30.36 -38.53 -7.50
CA THR A 5 -30.45 -37.06 -7.58
C THR A 5 -29.88 -36.33 -6.35
N LYS A 6 -29.50 -37.05 -5.28
CA LYS A 6 -28.94 -36.44 -4.06
C LYS A 6 -27.43 -36.19 -4.10
N PHE A 7 -26.73 -36.59 -5.16
CA PHE A 7 -25.28 -36.43 -5.27
C PHE A 7 -24.83 -35.14 -5.99
N ILE A 8 -25.74 -34.35 -6.56
CA ILE A 8 -25.38 -33.18 -7.40
C ILE A 8 -25.39 -31.85 -6.62
N SER A 9 -25.84 -31.82 -5.37
CA SER A 9 -25.88 -30.56 -4.58
C SER A 9 -24.64 -30.27 -3.74
N PHE A 10 -23.53 -31.00 -3.89
CA PHE A 10 -22.37 -30.88 -2.99
C PHE A 10 -21.10 -30.27 -3.62
N ALA A 11 -21.16 -29.72 -4.84
CA ALA A 11 -19.95 -29.48 -5.64
C ALA A 11 -19.68 -28.05 -6.12
N SER A 12 -20.16 -26.97 -5.47
CA SER A 12 -19.67 -25.62 -5.87
C SER A 12 -19.64 -24.51 -4.84
N VAL A 13 -20.03 -24.72 -3.58
CA VAL A 13 -19.66 -23.75 -2.54
C VAL A 13 -18.29 -24.13 -2.05
N ILE A 14 -17.27 -23.86 -2.88
CA ILE A 14 -15.92 -23.63 -2.37
C ILE A 14 -16.12 -22.52 -1.33
N PRO A 15 -15.94 -22.76 -0.02
CA PRO A 15 -15.73 -21.63 0.85
C PRO A 15 -14.42 -21.06 0.29
N PHE A 16 -14.53 -19.95 -0.43
CA PHE A 16 -13.40 -19.15 -0.85
C PHE A 16 -12.71 -18.80 0.46
N GLY A 17 -11.80 -19.68 0.85
CA GLY A 17 -11.24 -19.74 2.18
C GLY A 17 -10.61 -18.40 2.37
N ILE A 18 -11.17 -17.67 3.33
CA ILE A 18 -10.65 -16.41 3.82
C ILE A 18 -9.19 -16.73 4.14
N LEU A 19 -8.27 -16.36 3.24
CA LEU A 19 -6.86 -16.36 3.59
C LEU A 19 -6.79 -15.46 4.82
N PRO A 20 -6.23 -15.92 5.94
CA PRO A 20 -5.98 -15.03 7.05
C PRO A 20 -5.12 -13.91 6.47
N GLN A 21 -5.72 -12.73 6.32
CA GLN A 21 -4.98 -11.53 6.03
C GLN A 21 -4.06 -11.41 7.22
N GLN A 22 -2.79 -11.80 7.04
CA GLN A 22 -1.77 -11.49 8.01
C GLN A 22 -1.75 -9.98 8.03
N GLY A 23 -2.50 -9.44 9.00
CA GLY A 23 -2.49 -8.04 9.35
C GLY A 23 -1.09 -7.80 9.86
N PHE A 24 -0.20 -7.52 8.93
CA PHE A 24 1.12 -7.07 9.24
C PHE A 24 0.95 -5.68 9.85
N GLY A 25 0.78 -5.66 11.16
CA GLY A 25 1.43 -4.66 12.00
C GLY A 25 2.94 -4.85 11.95
N GLN A 26 3.53 -5.01 10.76
CA GLN A 26 4.97 -4.91 10.58
C GLN A 26 5.33 -3.50 11.01
N LYS A 27 6.34 -3.40 11.87
CA LYS A 27 6.86 -2.09 12.25
C LYS A 27 7.27 -1.38 10.95
N PRO A 28 6.88 -0.12 10.76
CA PRO A 28 7.27 0.61 9.56
C PRO A 28 8.80 0.67 9.48
N ASN A 29 9.34 0.58 8.26
CA ASN A 29 10.74 0.88 8.05
C ASN A 29 10.93 2.39 8.18
N VAL A 30 11.97 2.80 8.90
CA VAL A 30 12.32 4.22 9.05
C VAL A 30 13.54 4.50 8.20
N VAL A 31 13.43 5.46 7.28
CA VAL A 31 14.54 5.96 6.46
C VAL A 31 14.77 7.41 6.85
N PHE A 32 15.97 7.73 7.33
CA PHE A 32 16.35 9.09 7.68
C PHE A 32 17.28 9.66 6.60
N ILE A 33 16.84 10.74 5.97
CA ILE A 33 17.59 11.45 4.94
C ILE A 33 17.94 12.82 5.50
N TYR A 34 19.23 13.10 5.63
CA TYR A 34 19.75 14.38 6.11
C TYR A 34 20.60 15.01 5.00
N ALA A 35 20.42 16.30 4.81
CA ALA A 35 21.19 17.10 3.89
C ALA A 35 21.68 18.35 4.62
N ASP A 36 22.92 18.74 4.34
CA ASP A 36 23.56 19.90 4.95
C ASP A 36 23.08 21.19 4.27
N ASP A 37 23.01 22.27 5.04
CA ASP A 37 22.70 23.64 4.57
C ASP A 37 21.43 23.82 3.71
N ILE A 38 20.45 22.90 3.78
CA ILE A 38 19.15 23.13 3.15
C ILE A 38 18.39 24.24 3.88
N GLY A 39 18.14 25.33 3.17
CA GLY A 39 17.27 26.41 3.61
C GLY A 39 15.80 26.15 3.28
N TYR A 40 14.91 26.88 3.97
CA TYR A 40 13.46 26.78 3.73
C TYR A 40 13.06 27.08 2.28
N GLY A 41 13.74 28.04 1.65
CA GLY A 41 13.48 28.50 0.28
C GLY A 41 14.04 27.60 -0.82
N ASP A 42 14.68 26.47 -0.50
CA ASP A 42 15.31 25.59 -1.49
C ASP A 42 14.37 24.50 -2.02
N LEU A 43 13.29 24.19 -1.29
CA LEU A 43 12.33 23.16 -1.66
C LEU A 43 11.12 23.76 -2.40
N SER A 44 10.75 23.20 -3.55
CA SER A 44 9.63 23.72 -4.34
C SER A 44 8.29 23.56 -3.64
N CYS A 45 8.10 22.54 -2.82
CA CYS A 45 6.94 22.41 -1.93
C CYS A 45 6.79 23.57 -0.92
N ASN A 46 7.87 24.30 -0.60
CA ASN A 46 7.84 25.51 0.23
C ASN A 46 7.72 26.81 -0.59
N GLY A 47 7.53 26.73 -1.90
CA GLY A 47 7.36 27.89 -2.79
C GLY A 47 8.63 28.36 -3.50
N ALA A 48 9.71 27.57 -3.51
CA ALA A 48 10.86 27.83 -4.37
C ALA A 48 10.43 27.88 -5.85
N LYS A 49 10.71 29.00 -6.54
CA LYS A 49 10.27 29.21 -7.94
C LYS A 49 11.28 28.75 -8.99
N THR A 50 12.56 28.71 -8.61
CA THR A 50 13.67 28.43 -9.53
C THR A 50 14.18 27.00 -9.40
N ILE A 51 14.28 26.49 -8.18
CA ILE A 51 14.75 25.14 -7.88
C ILE A 51 13.55 24.21 -7.94
N LYS A 52 13.67 23.12 -8.72
CA LYS A 52 12.64 22.08 -8.82
C LYS A 52 13.09 20.87 -8.02
N THR A 53 12.30 20.43 -7.06
CA THR A 53 12.56 19.25 -6.23
C THR A 53 11.47 18.19 -6.39
N PRO A 54 11.24 17.64 -7.60
CA PRO A 54 10.06 16.81 -7.88
C PRO A 54 9.94 15.56 -7.01
N ASN A 55 11.07 14.95 -6.63
CA ASN A 55 11.06 13.79 -5.73
C ASN A 55 10.71 14.18 -4.29
N VAL A 56 11.15 15.35 -3.83
CA VAL A 56 10.81 15.86 -2.48
C VAL A 56 9.35 16.32 -2.45
N ASP A 57 8.88 16.94 -3.53
CA ASP A 57 7.48 17.34 -3.69
C ASP A 57 6.55 16.12 -3.64
N LEU A 58 6.93 15.00 -4.28
CA LEU A 58 6.21 13.73 -4.20
C LEU A 58 6.19 13.14 -2.78
N LEU A 59 7.26 13.33 -2.01
CA LEU A 59 7.30 12.89 -0.61
C LEU A 59 6.46 13.77 0.32
N ALA A 60 6.17 15.02 -0.07
CA ALA A 60 5.40 15.99 0.71
C ALA A 60 3.90 16.01 0.38
N SER A 61 3.46 15.41 -0.73
CA SER A 61 2.09 15.43 -1.24
C SER A 61 1.16 14.41 -0.59
#